data_AF-A0AAD8ZYN1-F1
#
_entry.id   AF-A0AAD8ZYN1-F1
#
_cell.length_a   1.000
_cell.length_b   1.000
_cell.length_c   1.000
_cell.angle_alpha   90.00
_cell.angle_beta   90.00
_cell.angle_gamma   90.00
#
_symmetry.space_group_name_H-M   'P 1'
#
loop_
_entity.id
_entity.type
_entity.pdbx_description
1 polymer ?
#
loop_
_entity_poly.entity_id
_entity_poly.type
_entity_poly.pdbx_seq_one_letter_code
_entity_poly.pdbx_strand_id
1 'polypeptide(L)'
;MAPDSSQAAFLEIQEIAKIQNIQTHWSPGHQGIKGNEEADSLAKEGTTLPVPRGLLATLSGIKRLAQERKRLQYRKWWRQEATPRYNQLGLKATLACPPELALPRVTLHHLLAARSGHGDFEQYHQRFNHSEALLTCSCGEAKGVDHLVYCRKTLVRRQQWPTLYPFSRQEPIGPSGSLERYFKGLITDSEGFQAFLDVTDFFQKICPRY
;
A
#
# COMPACT_ATOMS: atom_id res chain seq x y z
N MET A 1 35.82 -7.74 -16.30
CA MET A 1 35.50 -9.18 -16.10
C MET A 1 34.03 -9.26 -15.73
N ALA A 2 33.25 -9.99 -16.53
CA ALA A 2 31.83 -10.20 -16.25
C ALA A 2 31.70 -11.01 -14.95
N PRO A 3 30.64 -10.80 -14.14
CA PRO A 3 30.41 -11.63 -12.97
C PRO A 3 30.22 -13.09 -13.42
N ASP A 4 30.73 -14.04 -12.63
CA ASP A 4 30.47 -15.47 -12.83
C ASP A 4 28.98 -15.72 -12.71
N SER A 5 28.31 -15.65 -13.85
CA SER A 5 26.89 -15.93 -13.97
C SER A 5 26.68 -17.44 -13.99
N SER A 6 25.44 -17.88 -13.79
CA SER A 6 25.03 -19.29 -13.96
C SER A 6 25.39 -19.87 -15.34
N GLN A 7 25.77 -19.03 -16.31
CA GLN A 7 26.28 -19.45 -17.62
C GLN A 7 27.62 -20.18 -17.54
N ALA A 8 28.55 -19.77 -16.68
CA ALA A 8 29.85 -20.43 -16.57
C ALA A 8 29.70 -21.87 -16.06
N ALA A 9 28.92 -22.06 -14.98
CA ALA A 9 28.57 -23.37 -14.46
C ALA A 9 27.77 -24.21 -15.48
N PHE A 10 26.87 -23.60 -16.25
CA PHE A 10 26.14 -24.30 -17.31
C PHE A 10 27.07 -24.81 -18.42
N LEU A 11 28.02 -23.99 -18.87
CA LEU A 11 29.00 -24.38 -19.88
C LEU A 11 29.92 -25.51 -19.38
N GLU A 12 30.33 -25.46 -18.11
CA GLU A 12 31.11 -26.52 -17.49
C GLU A 12 30.35 -27.86 -17.46
N ILE A 13 29.08 -27.85 -17.03
CA ILE A 13 28.22 -29.04 -17.07
C ILE A 13 28.06 -29.54 -18.52
N GLN A 14 27.93 -28.64 -19.49
CA GLN A 14 27.80 -28.99 -20.91
C GLN A 14 29.05 -29.71 -21.44
N GLU A 15 30.25 -29.26 -21.07
CA GLU A 15 31.49 -29.96 -21.46
C GLU A 15 31.62 -31.33 -20.80
N ILE A 16 31.25 -31.46 -19.52
CA ILE A 16 31.28 -32.76 -18.81
C ILE A 16 30.26 -33.73 -19.44
N ALA A 17 29.08 -33.25 -19.83
CA ALA A 17 28.05 -34.06 -20.48
C ALA A 17 28.48 -34.63 -21.84
N LYS A 18 29.51 -34.08 -22.49
CA LYS A 18 30.08 -34.66 -23.72
C LYS A 18 30.94 -35.89 -23.45
N ILE A 19 31.49 -36.01 -22.24
CA ILE A 19 32.44 -37.06 -21.86
C ILE A 19 31.75 -38.13 -21.00
N GLN A 20 30.77 -37.73 -20.19
CA GLN A 20 30.05 -38.60 -19.26
C GLN A 20 28.58 -38.73 -19.63
N ASN A 21 28.01 -39.91 -19.38
CA ASN A 21 26.59 -40.17 -19.59
C ASN A 21 25.75 -39.56 -18.44
N ILE A 22 25.37 -38.30 -18.60
CA ILE A 22 24.56 -37.56 -17.62
C ILE A 22 23.08 -37.64 -18.01
N GLN A 23 22.23 -38.06 -17.08
CA GLN A 23 20.77 -38.02 -17.20
C GLN A 23 20.17 -36.97 -16.26
N THR A 24 19.24 -36.17 -16.77
CA THR A 24 18.57 -35.12 -16.01
C THR A 24 17.10 -35.45 -15.80
N HIS A 25 16.62 -35.26 -14.57
CA HIS A 25 15.24 -35.50 -14.19
C HIS A 25 14.73 -34.32 -13.36
N TRP A 26 13.47 -33.95 -13.58
CA TRP A 26 12.77 -32.98 -12.75
C TRP A 26 12.05 -33.70 -11.61
N SER A 27 12.29 -33.24 -10.38
CA SER A 27 11.54 -33.69 -9.21
C SER A 27 10.75 -32.52 -8.62
N PRO A 28 9.51 -32.75 -8.13
CA PRO A 28 8.82 -31.77 -7.31
C PRO A 28 9.61 -31.46 -6.04
N GLY A 29 9.51 -30.22 -5.55
CA GLY A 29 10.16 -29.80 -4.31
C GLY A 29 9.52 -30.42 -3.06
N HIS A 30 10.32 -30.55 -1.99
CA HIS A 30 9.87 -30.98 -0.65
C HIS A 30 9.13 -32.32 -0.61
N GLN A 31 9.59 -33.30 -1.38
CA GLN A 31 9.00 -34.64 -1.46
C GLN A 31 9.68 -35.68 -0.55
N GLY A 32 10.57 -35.31 0.37
CA GLY A 32 11.27 -36.30 1.21
C GLY A 32 12.41 -37.02 0.50
N ILE A 33 12.83 -36.57 -0.69
CA ILE A 33 13.96 -37.20 -1.41
C ILE A 33 15.25 -36.80 -0.68
N LYS A 34 15.77 -37.72 0.13
CA LYS A 34 16.91 -37.50 1.03
C LYS A 34 18.06 -36.71 0.39
N GLY A 35 18.52 -37.10 -0.80
CA GLY A 35 19.64 -36.42 -1.47
C GLY A 35 19.32 -35.00 -1.92
N ASN A 36 18.08 -34.72 -2.34
CA ASN A 36 17.65 -33.37 -2.72
C ASN A 36 17.48 -32.46 -1.49
N GLU A 37 16.95 -33.01 -0.40
CA GLU A 37 16.80 -32.27 0.86
C GLU A 37 18.15 -31.96 1.51
N GLU A 38 19.09 -32.91 1.45
CA GLU A 38 20.47 -32.71 1.89
C GLU A 38 21.17 -31.66 1.03
N ALA A 39 21.02 -31.71 -0.31
CA ALA A 39 21.54 -30.68 -1.21
C ALA A 39 20.94 -29.29 -0.94
N ASP A 40 19.62 -29.18 -0.70
CA ASP A 40 18.96 -27.92 -0.36
C ASP A 40 19.43 -27.39 1.01
N SER A 41 19.60 -28.27 2.00
CA SER A 41 20.16 -27.91 3.31
C SER A 41 21.58 -27.36 3.18
N LEU A 42 22.46 -28.06 2.46
CA LEU A 42 23.83 -27.63 2.21
C LEU A 42 23.89 -26.32 1.42
N ALA A 43 23.01 -26.14 0.44
CA ALA A 43 22.91 -24.89 -0.30
C ALA A 43 22.52 -23.72 0.62
N LYS A 44 21.55 -23.92 1.53
CA LYS A 44 21.16 -22.92 2.54
C LYS A 44 22.31 -22.59 3.49
N GLU A 45 23.01 -23.60 4.00
CA GLU A 45 24.22 -23.39 4.82
C GLU A 45 25.26 -22.58 4.06
N GLY A 46 25.49 -22.90 2.78
CA GLY A 46 26.36 -22.16 1.89
C GLY A 46 26.00 -20.67 1.76
N THR A 47 24.72 -20.31 1.84
CA THR A 47 24.29 -18.89 1.82
C THR A 47 24.74 -18.09 3.04
N THR A 48 25.08 -18.76 4.15
CA THR A 48 25.57 -18.12 5.38
C THR A 48 27.08 -17.93 5.39
N LEU A 49 27.80 -18.61 4.49
CA LEU A 49 29.24 -18.48 4.36
C LEU A 49 29.63 -17.09 3.82
N PRO A 50 30.78 -16.55 4.26
CA PRO A 50 31.27 -15.27 3.74
C PRO A 50 31.53 -15.38 2.23
N VAL A 51 31.08 -14.38 1.47
CA VAL A 51 31.33 -14.31 0.02
C VAL A 51 32.85 -14.32 -0.22
N PRO A 52 33.37 -15.22 -1.09
CA PRO A 52 34.80 -15.29 -1.36
C PRO A 52 35.32 -13.94 -1.88
N ARG A 53 36.50 -13.52 -1.41
CA ARG A 53 37.10 -12.24 -1.81
C ARG A 53 37.35 -12.25 -3.32
N GLY A 54 36.82 -11.25 -4.03
CA GLY A 54 37.02 -11.09 -5.48
C GLY A 54 35.81 -11.48 -6.34
N LEU A 55 34.80 -12.15 -5.79
CA LEU A 55 33.52 -12.31 -6.48
C LEU A 55 32.78 -10.97 -6.52
N LEU A 56 32.61 -10.42 -7.72
CA LEU A 56 31.75 -9.27 -7.95
C LEU A 56 30.32 -9.65 -7.57
N ALA A 57 29.64 -8.79 -6.81
CA ALA A 57 28.23 -8.97 -6.51
C ALA A 57 27.46 -9.26 -7.79
N THR A 58 26.64 -10.32 -7.80
CA THR A 58 25.84 -10.67 -8.97
C THR A 58 24.99 -9.48 -9.40
N LEU A 59 24.71 -9.36 -10.70
CA LEU A 59 23.86 -8.27 -11.22
C LEU A 59 22.50 -8.20 -10.49
N SER A 60 21.93 -9.37 -10.17
CA SER A 60 20.72 -9.48 -9.36
C SER A 60 20.90 -8.95 -7.93
N GLY A 61 22.02 -9.28 -7.28
CA GLY A 61 22.39 -8.76 -5.97
C GLY A 61 22.55 -7.23 -5.96
N ILE A 62 23.25 -6.67 -6.94
CA ILE A 62 23.41 -5.21 -7.09
C ILE A 62 22.05 -4.53 -7.28
N LYS A 63 21.21 -5.05 -8.18
CA LYS A 63 19.85 -4.53 -8.42
C LYS A 63 18.99 -4.58 -7.17
N ARG A 64 19.05 -5.67 -6.39
CA ARG A 64 18.33 -5.80 -5.12
C ARG A 64 18.78 -4.73 -4.12
N LEU A 65 20.09 -4.58 -3.90
CA LEU A 65 20.64 -3.57 -2.99
C LEU A 65 20.27 -2.14 -3.42
N ALA A 66 20.31 -1.85 -4.72
CA ALA A 66 19.88 -0.54 -5.25
C ALA A 66 18.40 -0.27 -4.93
N GLN A 67 17.53 -1.26 -5.12
CA GLN A 67 16.11 -1.12 -4.83
C GLN A 67 15.83 -1.00 -3.32
N GLU A 68 16.55 -1.72 -2.47
CA GLU A 68 16.48 -1.60 -1.01
C GLU A 68 16.90 -0.20 -0.55
N ARG A 69 18.01 0.34 -1.07
CA ARG A 69 18.47 1.70 -0.80
C ARG A 69 17.42 2.75 -1.23
N LYS A 70 16.86 2.61 -2.43
CA LYS A 70 15.79 3.50 -2.93
C LYS A 70 14.57 3.50 -2.00
N ARG A 71 14.09 2.31 -1.60
CA ARG A 71 12.96 2.17 -0.65
C ARG A 71 13.26 2.81 0.71
N LEU A 72 14.48 2.64 1.22
CA LEU A 72 14.90 3.22 2.50
C LEU A 72 14.95 4.75 2.44
N GLN A 73 15.60 5.30 1.41
CA GLN A 73 15.69 6.75 1.20
C GLN A 73 14.31 7.38 1.05
N TYR A 74 13.42 6.76 0.27
CA TYR A 74 12.05 7.24 0.09
C TYR A 74 11.26 7.26 1.40
N ARG A 75 11.37 6.20 2.22
CA ARG A 75 10.74 6.17 3.55
C ARG A 75 11.33 7.22 4.50
N LYS A 76 12.64 7.48 4.43
CA LYS A 76 13.30 8.50 5.25
C LYS A 76 12.83 9.89 4.87
N TRP A 77 12.82 10.21 3.58
CA TRP A 77 12.30 11.45 3.03
C TRP A 77 10.84 11.68 3.46
N TRP A 78 9.97 10.68 3.29
CA TRP A 78 8.57 10.80 3.68
C TRP A 78 8.37 11.15 5.16
N ARG A 79 9.15 10.55 6.07
CA ARG A 79 9.04 10.88 7.50
C ARG A 79 9.41 12.33 7.81
N GLN A 80 10.25 12.95 6.98
CA GLN A 80 10.71 14.33 7.14
C GLN A 80 9.72 15.32 6.51
N GLU A 81 9.24 15.00 5.31
CA GLU A 81 8.45 15.93 4.48
C GLU A 81 6.93 15.72 4.55
N ALA A 82 6.45 14.61 5.11
CA ALA A 82 5.02 14.38 5.22
C ALA A 82 4.34 15.48 6.05
N THR A 83 3.22 15.98 5.54
CA THR A 83 2.43 16.99 6.25
C THR A 83 2.00 16.47 7.63
N PRO A 84 1.82 17.35 8.64
CA PRO A 84 1.36 16.94 9.97
C PRO A 84 0.11 16.06 9.92
N ARG A 85 -0.84 16.38 9.02
CA ARG A 85 -2.07 15.60 8.80
C ARG A 85 -1.78 14.19 8.30
N TYR A 86 -0.95 14.03 7.28
CA TYR A 86 -0.59 12.70 6.75
C TYR A 86 0.17 11.86 7.78
N ASN A 87 1.04 12.50 8.59
CA ASN A 87 1.70 11.84 9.72
C ASN A 87 0.71 11.35 10.78
N GLN A 88 -0.28 12.18 11.16
CA GLN A 88 -1.32 11.81 12.12
C GLN A 88 -2.20 10.65 11.62
N LEU A 89 -2.43 10.56 10.31
CA LEU A 89 -3.15 9.45 9.67
C LEU A 89 -2.33 8.17 9.56
N GLY A 90 -1.01 8.22 9.76
CA GLY A 90 -0.14 7.06 9.66
C GLY A 90 0.01 6.52 8.24
N LEU A 91 -0.26 7.34 7.22
CA LEU A 91 -0.12 6.96 5.81
C LEU A 91 1.35 6.74 5.49
N LYS A 92 1.68 5.53 5.02
CA LYS A 92 3.07 5.14 4.73
C LYS A 92 3.42 5.42 3.28
N ALA A 93 4.57 6.04 3.05
CA ALA A 93 5.17 6.06 1.73
C ALA A 93 5.55 4.65 1.25
N THR A 94 5.02 4.28 0.10
CA THR A 94 5.39 3.07 -0.64
C THR A 94 5.82 3.44 -2.07
N LEU A 95 6.77 2.69 -2.61
CA LEU A 95 7.14 2.77 -4.04
C LEU A 95 6.26 1.86 -4.91
N ALA A 96 5.42 1.04 -4.30
CA ALA A 96 4.42 0.26 -5.01
C ALA A 96 3.21 1.13 -5.37
N CYS A 97 2.39 0.67 -6.32
CA CYS A 97 1.10 1.27 -6.61
C CYS A 97 0.19 1.15 -5.37
N PRO A 98 -0.25 2.28 -4.76
CA PRO A 98 -1.16 2.24 -3.62
C PRO A 98 -2.55 1.68 -4.01
N PRO A 99 -3.21 0.90 -3.14
CA PRO A 99 -4.50 0.28 -3.46
C PRO A 99 -5.60 1.31 -3.76
N GLU A 100 -5.54 2.51 -3.16
CA GLU A 100 -6.49 3.59 -3.45
C GLU A 100 -6.50 4.03 -4.93
N LEU A 101 -5.42 3.76 -5.70
CA LEU A 101 -5.40 4.08 -7.13
C LEU A 101 -6.29 3.16 -7.97
N ALA A 102 -6.80 2.06 -7.41
CA ALA A 102 -7.81 1.23 -8.05
C ALA A 102 -9.23 1.82 -7.94
N LEU A 103 -9.43 2.85 -7.12
CA LEU A 103 -10.73 3.48 -6.93
C LEU A 103 -11.17 4.26 -8.18
N PRO A 104 -12.49 4.38 -8.43
CA PRO A 104 -13.02 5.33 -9.40
C PRO A 104 -12.47 6.73 -9.15
N ARG A 105 -12.19 7.46 -10.23
CA ARG A 105 -11.55 8.78 -10.18
C ARG A 105 -12.27 9.76 -9.23
N VAL A 106 -13.60 9.75 -9.22
CA VAL A 106 -14.42 10.62 -8.35
C VAL A 106 -14.26 10.24 -6.88
N THR A 107 -14.33 8.95 -6.55
CA THR A 107 -14.08 8.45 -5.19
C THR A 107 -12.67 8.82 -4.72
N LEU A 108 -11.67 8.57 -5.56
CA LEU A 108 -10.27 8.90 -5.25
C LEU A 108 -10.10 10.40 -4.97
N HIS A 109 -10.74 11.26 -5.78
CA HIS A 109 -10.73 12.70 -5.56
C HIS A 109 -11.25 13.06 -4.16
N HIS A 110 -12.41 12.54 -3.74
CA HIS A 110 -12.97 12.82 -2.42
C HIS A 110 -12.13 12.24 -1.28
N LEU A 111 -11.56 11.05 -1.45
CA LEU A 111 -10.66 10.44 -0.46
C LEU A 111 -9.42 11.32 -0.25
N LEU A 112 -8.79 11.78 -1.33
CA LEU A 112 -7.62 12.67 -1.26
C LEU A 112 -7.98 14.03 -0.66
N ALA A 113 -9.16 14.56 -0.99
CA ALA A 113 -9.68 15.79 -0.38
C ALA A 113 -9.85 15.62 1.14
N ALA A 114 -10.47 14.54 1.60
CA ALA A 114 -10.64 14.25 3.01
C ALA A 114 -9.30 14.04 3.75
N ARG A 115 -8.32 13.40 3.10
CA ARG A 115 -6.96 13.21 3.65
C ARG A 115 -6.17 14.50 3.74
N SER A 116 -6.27 15.38 2.74
CA SER A 116 -5.51 16.63 2.69
C SER A 116 -6.20 17.80 3.41
N GLY A 117 -7.52 17.74 3.55
CA GLY A 117 -8.34 18.91 3.93
C GLY A 117 -8.49 19.93 2.81
N HIS A 118 -8.07 19.60 1.57
CA HIS A 118 -8.20 20.46 0.40
C HIS A 118 -9.30 19.93 -0.51
N GLY A 119 -10.41 20.64 -0.58
CA GLY A 119 -11.57 20.27 -1.37
C GLY A 119 -12.72 21.22 -1.07
N ASP A 120 -13.93 20.77 -1.37
CA ASP A 120 -15.16 21.50 -1.10
C ASP A 120 -15.52 21.47 0.39
N PHE A 121 -14.72 22.20 1.18
CA PHE A 121 -14.88 22.38 2.61
C PHE A 121 -14.96 23.86 2.95
N GLU A 122 -15.80 24.21 3.91
CA GLU A 122 -16.02 25.60 4.33
C GLU A 122 -14.69 26.29 4.67
N GLN A 123 -13.88 25.67 5.54
CA GLN A 123 -12.59 26.23 5.98
C GLN A 123 -11.64 26.48 4.82
N TYR A 124 -11.67 25.64 3.79
CA TYR A 124 -10.85 25.82 2.60
C TYR A 124 -11.33 27.03 1.78
N HIS A 125 -12.62 27.09 1.46
CA HIS A 125 -13.18 28.20 0.70
C HIS A 125 -13.04 29.55 1.42
N GLN A 126 -13.22 29.59 2.73
CA GLN A 126 -13.02 30.80 3.54
C GLN A 126 -11.56 31.27 3.49
N ARG A 127 -10.59 30.34 3.63
CA ARG A 127 -9.15 30.67 3.57
C ARG A 127 -8.74 31.29 2.23
N PHE A 128 -9.35 30.84 1.14
CA PHE A 128 -9.03 31.29 -0.22
C PHE A 128 -10.02 32.31 -0.79
N ASN A 129 -10.99 32.78 0.02
CA ASN A 129 -11.99 33.78 -0.33
C ASN A 129 -12.81 33.44 -1.60
N HIS A 130 -13.28 32.19 -1.70
CA HIS A 130 -14.14 31.75 -2.80
C HIS A 130 -15.60 32.15 -2.53
N SER A 131 -16.09 33.25 -3.12
CA SER A 131 -17.43 33.80 -2.88
C SER A 131 -18.58 32.91 -3.41
N GLU A 132 -18.36 32.21 -4.51
CA GLU A 132 -19.38 31.39 -5.18
C GLU A 132 -19.54 29.99 -4.55
N ALA A 133 -18.74 29.66 -3.54
CA ALA A 133 -18.72 28.33 -2.97
C ALA A 133 -19.92 28.08 -2.06
N LEU A 134 -20.58 26.92 -2.24
CA LEU A 134 -21.62 26.49 -1.31
C LEU A 134 -20.97 25.89 -0.06
N LEU A 135 -20.98 26.64 1.05
CA LEU A 135 -20.31 26.24 2.29
C LEU A 135 -21.09 25.22 3.13
N THR A 136 -22.37 25.00 2.81
CA THR A 136 -23.26 24.13 3.59
C THR A 136 -23.69 22.89 2.82
N CYS A 137 -23.90 21.81 3.55
CA CYS A 137 -24.49 20.57 3.03
C CYS A 137 -26.02 20.70 2.92
N SER A 138 -26.69 19.82 2.18
CA SER A 138 -28.16 19.76 2.15
C SER A 138 -28.80 19.38 3.49
N CYS A 139 -27.99 19.01 4.48
CA CYS A 139 -28.43 18.89 5.87
C CYS A 139 -28.37 20.21 6.66
N GLY A 140 -27.96 21.33 6.05
CA GLY A 140 -27.90 22.64 6.69
C GLY A 140 -26.63 22.92 7.51
N GLU A 141 -25.78 21.93 7.74
CA GLU A 141 -24.51 22.11 8.46
C GLU A 141 -23.40 22.52 7.51
N ALA A 142 -22.36 23.17 8.07
CA ALA A 142 -21.15 23.52 7.33
C ALA A 142 -20.41 22.27 6.81
N LYS A 143 -19.81 22.39 5.63
CA LYS A 143 -18.98 21.33 5.02
C LYS A 143 -17.62 21.24 5.72
N GLY A 144 -17.58 20.47 6.80
CA GLY A 144 -16.35 20.03 7.44
C GLY A 144 -15.69 18.85 6.73
N VAL A 145 -14.41 18.62 7.01
CA VAL A 145 -13.65 17.50 6.39
C VAL A 145 -14.17 16.14 6.86
N ASP A 146 -14.64 16.08 8.09
CA ASP A 146 -15.26 14.93 8.75
C ASP A 146 -16.79 14.89 8.57
N HIS A 147 -17.38 15.90 7.94
CA HIS A 147 -18.84 16.07 7.86
C HIS A 147 -19.55 14.86 7.26
N LEU A 148 -18.91 14.09 6.36
CA LEU A 148 -19.54 12.88 5.80
C LEU A 148 -19.98 11.87 6.86
N VAL A 149 -19.26 11.72 7.98
CA VAL A 149 -19.67 10.83 9.09
C VAL A 149 -20.50 11.55 10.15
N TYR A 150 -20.45 12.87 10.22
CA TYR A 150 -21.26 13.66 11.17
C TYR A 150 -22.58 14.15 10.57
N CYS A 151 -22.78 13.99 9.26
CA CYS A 151 -23.99 14.44 8.59
C CYS A 151 -25.21 13.67 9.10
N ARG A 152 -26.24 14.39 9.57
CA ARG A 152 -27.48 13.75 10.06
C ARG A 152 -28.11 12.80 9.04
N LYS A 153 -27.97 13.09 7.73
CA LYS A 153 -28.52 12.26 6.66
C LYS A 153 -27.76 10.94 6.47
N THR A 154 -26.44 10.90 6.75
CA THR A 154 -25.67 9.66 6.71
C THR A 154 -25.82 8.87 8.00
N LEU A 155 -25.91 9.56 9.15
CA LEU A 155 -26.10 8.95 10.47
C LEU A 155 -27.38 8.11 10.59
N VAL A 156 -28.45 8.46 9.86
CA VAL A 156 -29.68 7.64 9.80
C VAL A 156 -29.38 6.21 9.32
N ARG A 157 -28.35 6.02 8.48
CA ARG A 157 -27.92 4.72 7.96
C ARG A 157 -26.68 4.17 8.66
N ARG A 158 -26.32 4.70 9.84
CA ARG A 158 -25.08 4.34 10.53
C ARG A 158 -24.88 2.84 10.74
N GLN A 159 -25.95 2.11 11.05
CA GLN A 159 -25.89 0.65 11.22
C GLN A 159 -25.53 -0.12 9.94
N GLN A 160 -25.66 0.50 8.76
CA GLN A 160 -25.31 -0.09 7.47
C GLN A 160 -23.89 0.28 7.02
N TRP A 161 -23.18 1.14 7.77
CA TRP A 161 -21.82 1.52 7.39
C TRP A 161 -20.87 0.32 7.49
N PRO A 162 -19.87 0.22 6.61
CA PRO A 162 -18.96 -0.92 6.59
C PRO A 162 -18.11 -1.00 7.86
N THR A 163 -17.69 -2.21 8.23
CA THR A 163 -16.58 -2.38 9.18
C THR A 163 -15.28 -2.08 8.45
N LEU A 164 -14.46 -1.22 9.04
CA LEU A 164 -13.23 -0.71 8.42
C LEU A 164 -12.00 -1.48 8.90
N TYR A 165 -11.05 -1.70 7.99
CA TYR A 165 -9.81 -2.43 8.23
C TYR A 165 -8.59 -1.55 7.90
N PRO A 166 -8.33 -0.48 8.69
CA PRO A 166 -7.23 0.43 8.41
C PRO A 166 -5.87 -0.26 8.54
N PHE A 167 -4.84 0.30 7.89
CA PHE A 167 -3.47 -0.24 7.93
C PHE A 167 -2.79 -0.20 9.32
N SER A 168 -3.43 0.38 10.34
CA SER A 168 -2.92 0.44 11.72
C SER A 168 -3.19 -0.90 12.43
N ARG A 169 -2.39 -1.24 13.46
CA ARG A 169 -2.63 -2.43 14.33
C ARG A 169 -3.86 -2.28 15.24
N GLN A 170 -4.79 -1.39 14.89
CA GLN A 170 -5.99 -1.15 15.67
C GLN A 170 -7.03 -2.20 15.30
N GLU A 171 -7.86 -2.57 16.27
CA GLU A 171 -9.02 -3.44 16.03
C GLU A 171 -9.90 -2.87 14.90
N PRO A 172 -10.57 -3.74 14.11
CA PRO A 172 -11.53 -3.32 13.10
C PRO A 172 -12.52 -2.31 13.66
N ILE A 173 -12.82 -1.29 12.87
CA ILE A 173 -13.66 -0.18 13.34
C ILE A 173 -15.05 -0.39 12.76
N GLY A 174 -15.96 -0.87 13.58
CA GLY A 174 -17.37 -1.03 13.23
C GLY A 174 -18.16 0.29 13.33
N PRO A 175 -19.41 0.31 12.81
CA PRO A 175 -20.27 1.48 12.78
C PRO A 175 -20.60 2.05 14.17
N SER A 176 -20.61 1.21 15.21
CA SER A 176 -20.97 1.59 16.58
C SER A 176 -19.86 2.34 17.34
N GLY A 177 -18.65 2.44 16.79
CA GLY A 177 -17.52 3.12 17.44
C GLY A 177 -17.64 4.65 17.46
N SER A 178 -16.71 5.34 18.13
CA SER A 178 -16.62 6.82 18.05
C SER A 178 -16.56 7.31 16.60
N LEU A 179 -17.32 8.36 16.27
CA LEU A 179 -17.34 8.94 14.92
C LEU A 179 -15.96 9.48 14.50
N GLU A 180 -15.21 10.05 15.44
CA GLU A 180 -13.84 10.53 15.19
C GLU A 180 -12.93 9.37 14.78
N ARG A 181 -12.99 8.26 15.53
CA ARG A 181 -12.22 7.05 15.22
C ARG A 181 -12.68 6.43 13.91
N TYR A 182 -13.98 6.39 13.67
CA TYR A 182 -14.57 5.88 12.43
C TYR A 182 -14.11 6.71 11.24
N PHE A 183 -14.18 8.04 11.30
CA PHE A 183 -13.70 8.93 10.25
C PHE A 183 -12.23 8.70 9.92
N LYS A 184 -11.37 8.63 10.96
CA LYS A 184 -9.94 8.37 10.76
C LYS A 184 -9.68 7.02 10.10
N GLY A 185 -10.41 5.98 10.51
CA GLY A 185 -10.37 4.68 9.84
C GLY A 185 -10.83 4.76 8.39
N LEU A 186 -11.93 5.47 8.15
CA LEU A 186 -12.58 5.56 6.86
C LEU A 186 -11.69 6.20 5.81
N ILE A 187 -10.98 7.27 6.15
CA ILE A 187 -10.05 7.94 5.23
C ILE A 187 -8.70 7.23 5.10
N THR A 188 -8.45 6.18 5.88
CA THR A 188 -7.22 5.35 5.77
C THR A 188 -7.47 3.98 5.14
N ASP A 189 -8.74 3.61 4.94
CA ASP A 189 -9.19 2.38 4.28
C ASP A 189 -9.90 2.73 2.96
N SER A 190 -9.24 2.51 1.82
CA SER A 190 -9.78 2.86 0.50
C SER A 190 -11.03 2.07 0.13
N GLU A 191 -11.08 0.78 0.49
CA GLU A 191 -12.22 -0.08 0.20
C GLU A 191 -13.41 0.31 1.10
N GLY A 192 -13.14 0.50 2.39
CA GLY A 192 -14.12 1.01 3.35
C GLY A 192 -14.69 2.37 2.96
N PHE A 193 -13.87 3.28 2.42
CA PHE A 193 -14.32 4.58 1.93
C PHE A 193 -15.30 4.45 0.76
N GLN A 194 -15.00 3.61 -0.23
CA GLN A 194 -15.90 3.35 -1.35
C GLN A 194 -17.21 2.73 -0.87
N ALA A 195 -17.13 1.67 -0.06
CA ALA A 195 -18.31 0.99 0.48
C ALA A 195 -19.21 1.93 1.30
N PHE A 196 -18.62 2.85 2.07
CA PHE A 196 -19.37 3.87 2.78
C PHE A 196 -20.13 4.81 1.84
N LEU A 197 -19.50 5.24 0.74
CA LEU A 197 -20.15 6.08 -0.25
C LEU A 197 -21.28 5.35 -0.98
N ASP A 198 -21.11 4.06 -1.26
CA ASP A 198 -22.14 3.24 -1.89
C ASP A 198 -23.39 3.08 -1.00
N VAL A 199 -23.19 2.98 0.32
CA VAL A 199 -24.31 2.89 1.29
C VAL A 199 -25.00 4.23 1.50
N THR A 200 -24.23 5.33 1.50
CA THR A 200 -24.73 6.66 1.92
C THR A 200 -25.13 7.55 0.75
N ASP A 201 -24.66 7.27 -0.46
CA ASP A 201 -24.77 8.15 -1.63
C ASP A 201 -24.30 9.59 -1.32
N PHE A 202 -23.34 9.76 -0.41
CA PHE A 202 -23.09 11.08 0.20
C PHE A 202 -22.80 12.17 -0.84
N PHE A 203 -21.84 11.95 -1.74
CA PHE A 203 -21.47 12.91 -2.78
C PHE A 203 -22.40 12.90 -4.01
N GLN A 204 -23.43 12.04 -4.03
CA GLN A 204 -24.38 11.97 -5.16
C GLN A 204 -25.75 12.57 -4.81
N LYS A 205 -26.25 12.29 -3.60
CA LYS A 205 -27.61 12.68 -3.17
C LYS A 205 -27.63 13.65 -1.99
N ILE A 206 -26.62 13.60 -1.13
CA ILE A 206 -26.61 14.39 0.11
C ILE A 206 -25.84 15.70 -0.09
N CYS A 207 -24.65 15.65 -0.67
CA CYS A 207 -23.78 16.81 -0.88
C CYS A 207 -23.14 16.74 -2.28
N PRO A 208 -23.92 16.95 -3.36
CA PRO A 208 -23.47 16.75 -4.73
C PRO A 208 -22.70 17.92 -5.35
N ARG A 209 -22.73 19.11 -4.73
CA ARG A 209 -21.99 20.27 -5.23
C ARG A 209 -20.55 20.20 -4.77
N TYR A 210 -19.70 19.69 -5.65
CA TYR A 210 -18.24 19.80 -5.64
C TYR A 210 -17.78 20.87 -6.65
#